data_AF-A0A2N1HLF7-F1
#
_entry.id   AF-A0A2N1HLF7-F1
#
_cell.length_a   1.000
_cell.length_b   1.000
_cell.length_c   1.000
_cell.angle_alpha   90.00
_cell.angle_beta   90.00
_cell.angle_gamma   90.00
#
_symmetry.space_group_name_H-M   'P 1'
#
loop_
_entity.id
_entity.type
_entity.pdbx_description
1 polymer ?
#
loop_
_entity_poly.entity_id
_entity_poly.type
_entity_poly.pdbx_seq_one_letter_code
_entity_poly.pdbx_strand_id
1 'polypeptide(L)'
;MDNEIVSSWHQGELAVQQRAGTDERMAEIGPKFIREFMPQQHRDFFQSLSMIFVGYTGHCSNAYASVLFGAPGFIQSPTETELVMNTQSTIGDFIIEDLREGDHIGLVGIEFDTKRRNRINGIITDINQKNIKVKVLQSYGNCPKYIQPKEFAPNRSYSEFTTVSLDQLSQKYREIISSADTFFIASSFDDGQKFRNRGVDVSHRGGEVGFVSINAAGQLLVDDYVGNGFFNTLGNLLENPIASLLFCDWQTGHVLKIAVSSEILWHDEQQDSVVLAAGKVKRSLCFTPIKIEQFNNGLAYIQQF
;
A
#
# COMPACT_ATOMS: atom_id res chain seq x y z
N MET A 1 -26.35 24.76 -4.57
CA MET A 1 -25.89 23.36 -4.65
C MET A 1 -25.02 23.18 -3.43
N ASP A 2 -25.51 22.36 -2.50
CA ASP A 2 -25.04 22.30 -1.13
C ASP A 2 -23.55 21.99 -1.05
N ASN A 3 -22.79 22.95 -0.53
CA ASN A 3 -21.42 22.74 -0.08
C ASN A 3 -21.48 21.96 1.24
N GLU A 4 -21.91 20.70 1.20
CA GLU A 4 -21.52 19.78 2.25
C GLU A 4 -19.99 19.76 2.26
N ILE A 5 -19.39 20.22 3.36
CA ILE A 5 -17.96 20.05 3.59
C ILE A 5 -17.75 18.56 3.75
N VAL A 6 -17.43 17.89 2.65
CA VAL A 6 -17.13 16.47 2.64
C VAL A 6 -15.90 16.26 3.51
N SER A 7 -16.06 15.45 4.56
CA SER A 7 -14.96 15.05 5.45
C SER A 7 -13.78 14.50 4.63
N SER A 8 -12.56 14.87 5.01
CA SER A 8 -11.34 14.26 4.43
C SER A 8 -11.26 12.76 4.68
N TRP A 9 -12.00 12.28 5.67
CA TRP A 9 -12.02 10.92 6.17
C TRP A 9 -13.33 10.22 5.79
N HIS A 10 -13.27 8.95 5.44
CA HIS A 10 -14.49 8.12 5.34
C HIS A 10 -14.89 7.53 6.69
N GLN A 11 -16.05 6.87 6.74
CA GLN A 11 -16.66 6.37 7.99
C GLN A 11 -15.76 5.41 8.77
N GLY A 12 -15.04 4.50 8.09
CA GLY A 12 -14.12 3.57 8.74
C GLY A 12 -12.93 4.27 9.39
N GLU A 13 -12.33 5.25 8.71
CA GLU A 13 -11.25 6.07 9.27
C GLU A 13 -11.74 6.85 10.50
N LEU A 14 -12.92 7.48 10.41
CA LEU A 14 -13.52 8.21 11.52
C LEU A 14 -13.77 7.31 12.74
N ALA A 15 -14.32 6.11 12.54
CA ALA A 15 -14.56 5.15 13.62
C ALA A 15 -13.25 4.75 14.32
N VAL A 16 -12.18 4.51 13.55
CA VAL A 16 -10.86 4.17 14.10
C VAL A 16 -10.23 5.37 14.82
N GLN A 17 -10.40 6.59 14.30
CA GLN A 17 -9.92 7.83 14.92
C GLN A 17 -10.63 8.14 16.24
N GLN A 18 -11.96 7.95 16.29
CA GLN A 18 -12.79 8.10 17.50
C GLN A 18 -12.37 7.10 18.56
N ARG A 19 -12.23 5.81 18.20
CA ARG A 19 -11.72 4.78 19.13
C ARG A 19 -10.32 5.11 19.64
N ALA A 20 -9.48 5.75 18.82
CA ALA A 20 -8.15 6.19 19.22
C ALA A 20 -8.14 7.49 20.04
N GLY A 21 -9.25 8.22 20.14
CA GLY A 21 -9.34 9.55 20.76
C GLY A 21 -8.56 10.62 19.99
N THR A 22 -8.54 10.54 18.66
CA THR A 22 -7.76 11.41 17.76
C THR A 22 -8.58 12.11 16.69
N ASP A 23 -9.89 11.87 16.66
CA ASP A 23 -10.85 12.38 15.68
C ASP A 23 -10.89 13.90 15.62
N GLU A 24 -10.97 14.61 16.75
CA GLU A 24 -10.94 16.09 16.76
C GLU A 24 -9.66 16.63 16.12
N ARG A 25 -8.51 16.07 16.50
CA ARG A 25 -7.20 16.44 15.94
C ARG A 25 -7.12 16.11 14.45
N MET A 26 -7.64 14.96 14.02
CA MET A 26 -7.62 14.55 12.61
C MET A 26 -8.57 15.39 11.76
N ALA A 27 -9.70 15.86 12.30
CA ALA A 27 -10.60 16.79 11.62
C ALA A 27 -9.90 18.12 11.27
N GLU A 28 -9.00 18.60 12.13
CA GLU A 28 -8.20 19.81 11.85
C GLU A 28 -7.03 19.55 10.87
N ILE A 29 -6.43 18.36 10.93
CA ILE A 29 -5.24 18.01 10.14
C ILE A 29 -5.61 17.59 8.72
N GLY A 30 -6.68 16.83 8.53
CA GLY A 30 -7.08 16.26 7.24
C GLY A 30 -7.11 17.30 6.11
N PRO A 31 -7.92 18.37 6.22
CA PRO A 31 -8.04 19.40 5.19
C PRO A 31 -6.74 20.17 4.89
N LYS A 32 -5.78 20.20 5.84
CA LYS A 32 -4.50 20.91 5.67
C LYS A 32 -3.45 20.06 4.96
N PHE A 33 -3.50 18.74 5.15
CA PHE A 33 -2.45 17.82 4.70
C PHE A 33 -2.85 16.97 3.50
N ILE A 34 -4.14 16.65 3.35
CA ILE A 34 -4.68 15.90 2.21
C ILE A 34 -5.13 16.91 1.16
N ARG A 35 -4.45 16.91 0.01
CA ARG A 35 -4.69 17.87 -1.08
C ARG A 35 -5.29 17.18 -2.27
N GLU A 36 -6.08 17.91 -3.04
CA GLU A 36 -6.61 17.45 -4.34
C GLU A 36 -5.59 17.64 -5.49
N PHE A 37 -4.39 18.13 -5.17
CA PHE A 37 -3.31 18.38 -6.10
C PHE A 37 -1.98 17.99 -5.46
N MET A 38 -0.98 17.75 -6.31
CA MET A 38 0.41 17.50 -5.94
C MET A 38 1.17 18.83 -5.91
N PRO A 39 1.67 19.27 -4.74
CA PRO A 39 2.66 20.34 -4.69
C PRO A 39 3.86 20.02 -5.59
N GLN A 40 4.58 21.05 -6.07
CA GLN A 40 5.72 20.85 -6.98
C GLN A 40 6.72 19.80 -6.46
N GLN A 41 7.03 19.84 -5.16
CA GLN A 41 7.91 18.87 -4.52
C GLN A 41 7.42 17.41 -4.64
N HIS A 42 6.11 17.17 -4.63
CA HIS A 42 5.53 15.83 -4.85
C HIS A 42 5.66 15.44 -6.32
N ARG A 43 5.39 16.36 -7.24
CA ARG A 43 5.52 16.13 -8.68
C ARG A 43 6.95 15.72 -9.06
N ASP A 44 7.93 16.49 -8.58
CA ASP A 44 9.36 16.23 -8.81
C ASP A 44 9.76 14.86 -8.23
N PHE A 45 9.24 14.53 -7.04
CA PHE A 45 9.47 13.22 -6.42
C PHE A 45 8.93 12.07 -7.25
N PHE A 46 7.67 12.11 -7.65
CA PHE A 46 7.10 11.02 -8.45
C PHE A 46 7.82 10.86 -9.78
N GLN A 47 8.27 11.95 -10.41
CA GLN A 47 9.04 11.92 -11.66
C GLN A 47 10.46 11.35 -11.49
N SER A 48 11.06 11.45 -10.31
CA SER A 48 12.41 10.90 -10.05
C SER A 48 12.41 9.40 -9.76
N LEU A 49 11.26 8.82 -9.43
CA LEU A 49 11.16 7.41 -9.07
C LEU A 49 11.50 6.50 -10.25
N SER A 50 12.05 5.32 -9.91
CA SER A 50 12.20 4.17 -10.80
C SER A 50 11.27 3.01 -10.43
N MET A 51 10.51 3.16 -9.34
CA MET A 51 9.60 2.17 -8.80
C MET A 51 8.43 2.87 -8.11
N ILE A 52 7.22 2.35 -8.29
CA ILE A 52 6.02 2.79 -7.57
C ILE A 52 5.14 1.59 -7.22
N PHE A 53 4.58 1.58 -6.02
CA PHE A 53 3.64 0.55 -5.60
C PHE A 53 2.22 0.99 -5.88
N VAL A 54 1.40 0.06 -6.33
CA VAL A 54 0.06 0.32 -6.82
C VAL A 54 -0.93 -0.57 -6.08
N GLY A 55 -2.00 0.05 -5.58
CA GLY A 55 -3.21 -0.59 -5.13
C GLY A 55 -4.29 -0.35 -6.17
N TYR A 56 -5.02 -1.38 -6.56
CA TYR A 56 -6.12 -1.25 -7.50
C TYR A 56 -7.25 -2.22 -7.15
N THR A 57 -8.48 -1.90 -7.52
CA THR A 57 -9.62 -2.82 -7.41
C THR A 57 -9.89 -3.45 -8.75
N GLY A 58 -9.98 -4.78 -8.80
CA GLY A 58 -10.54 -5.48 -9.95
C GLY A 58 -12.07 -5.59 -9.87
N HIS A 59 -12.69 -6.35 -10.77
CA HIS A 59 -14.15 -6.48 -10.94
C HIS A 59 -14.95 -6.95 -9.71
N CYS A 60 -14.31 -7.46 -8.66
CA CYS A 60 -14.98 -8.01 -7.47
C CYS A 60 -14.77 -7.18 -6.19
N SER A 61 -14.42 -5.88 -6.31
CA SER A 61 -14.15 -4.98 -5.17
C SER A 61 -12.98 -5.38 -4.26
N ASN A 62 -12.28 -6.46 -4.58
CA ASN A 62 -11.05 -6.87 -3.90
C ASN A 62 -9.91 -5.94 -4.29
N ALA A 63 -9.19 -5.43 -3.30
CA ALA A 63 -7.97 -4.67 -3.51
C ALA A 63 -6.81 -5.62 -3.88
N TYR A 64 -6.02 -5.22 -4.86
CA TYR A 64 -4.82 -5.90 -5.32
C TYR A 64 -3.62 -4.98 -5.16
N ALA A 65 -2.54 -5.51 -4.59
CA ALA A 65 -1.25 -4.83 -4.55
C ALA A 65 -0.37 -5.31 -5.71
N SER A 66 0.47 -4.41 -6.21
CA SER A 66 1.43 -4.65 -7.29
C SER A 66 2.51 -3.57 -7.28
N VAL A 67 3.53 -3.71 -8.13
CA VAL A 67 4.62 -2.77 -8.28
C VAL A 67 4.93 -2.51 -9.77
N LEU A 68 5.16 -1.25 -10.11
CA LEU A 68 5.57 -0.80 -11.43
C LEU A 68 6.99 -0.28 -11.39
N PHE A 69 7.76 -0.58 -12.44
CA PHE A 69 9.14 -0.15 -12.61
C PHE A 69 9.35 0.60 -13.93
N GLY A 70 10.24 1.57 -13.92
CA GLY A 70 10.67 2.25 -15.13
C GLY A 70 11.94 3.07 -14.90
N ALA A 71 12.52 3.59 -15.97
CA ALA A 71 13.57 4.60 -15.85
C ALA A 71 12.95 5.90 -15.29
N PRO A 72 13.70 6.73 -14.54
CA PRO A 72 13.23 8.04 -14.11
C PRO A 72 12.59 8.82 -15.28
N GLY A 73 11.44 9.43 -15.03
CA GLY A 73 10.57 10.01 -16.05
C GLY A 73 9.52 9.06 -16.64
N PHE A 74 9.48 7.78 -16.24
CA PHE A 74 8.36 6.89 -16.58
C PHE A 74 7.05 7.32 -15.92
N ILE A 75 7.15 7.99 -14.76
CA ILE A 75 6.06 8.74 -14.16
C ILE A 75 6.24 10.19 -14.55
N GLN A 76 5.17 10.80 -15.06
CA GLN A 76 5.10 12.21 -15.41
C GLN A 76 3.94 12.85 -14.66
N SER A 77 4.03 14.15 -14.42
CA SER A 77 2.93 14.94 -13.88
C SER A 77 2.73 16.14 -14.80
N PRO A 78 1.90 16.04 -15.84
CA PRO A 78 1.66 17.13 -16.79
C PRO A 78 1.05 18.37 -16.11
N THR A 79 0.20 18.14 -15.11
CA THR A 79 -0.42 19.18 -14.26
C THR A 79 -0.30 18.79 -12.79
N GLU A 80 -0.62 19.71 -11.88
CA GLU A 80 -0.64 19.40 -10.43
C GLU A 80 -1.72 18.38 -10.03
N THR A 81 -2.73 18.14 -10.87
CA THR A 81 -3.85 17.22 -10.58
C THR A 81 -3.81 15.95 -11.43
N GLU A 82 -2.78 15.76 -12.25
CA GLU A 82 -2.66 14.62 -13.16
C GLU A 82 -1.28 13.97 -13.06
N LEU A 83 -1.30 12.64 -13.05
CA LEU A 83 -0.11 11.80 -13.12
C LEU A 83 -0.28 10.81 -14.28
N VAL A 84 0.76 10.64 -15.08
CA VAL A 84 0.80 9.73 -16.23
C VAL A 84 1.93 8.74 -16.00
N MET A 85 1.63 7.45 -15.98
CA MET A 85 2.63 6.39 -15.83
C MET A 85 2.77 5.65 -17.16
N ASN A 86 3.99 5.56 -17.68
CA ASN A 86 4.34 4.72 -18.80
C ASN A 86 4.48 3.27 -18.32
N THR A 87 3.68 2.39 -18.90
CA THR A 87 3.60 0.97 -18.57
C THR A 87 4.26 0.07 -19.61
N GLN A 88 4.84 0.63 -20.68
CA GLN A 88 5.51 -0.18 -21.71
C GLN A 88 6.76 -0.90 -21.18
N SER A 89 7.37 -0.36 -20.12
CA SER A 89 8.54 -0.95 -19.47
C SER A 89 8.20 -1.70 -18.17
N THR A 90 6.92 -1.75 -17.79
CA THR A 90 6.47 -2.39 -16.56
C THR A 90 5.94 -3.79 -16.89
N ILE A 91 6.70 -4.83 -16.54
CA ILE A 91 6.29 -6.22 -16.70
C ILE A 91 6.57 -6.95 -15.37
N GLY A 92 5.55 -7.53 -14.73
CA GLY A 92 5.78 -8.27 -13.49
C GLY A 92 4.53 -8.89 -12.87
N ASP A 93 3.49 -8.10 -12.65
CA ASP A 93 2.23 -8.56 -12.03
C ASP A 93 1.04 -7.60 -12.21
N PHE A 94 1.27 -6.38 -12.69
CA PHE A 94 0.24 -5.39 -12.95
C PHE A 94 -0.46 -5.67 -14.28
N ILE A 95 -1.54 -6.43 -14.22
CA ILE A 95 -2.35 -6.76 -15.39
C ILE A 95 -3.25 -5.56 -15.71
N ILE A 96 -2.85 -4.78 -16.72
CA ILE A 96 -3.64 -3.67 -17.27
C ILE A 96 -5.04 -4.12 -17.69
N GLU A 97 -5.22 -5.40 -18.05
CA GLU A 97 -6.50 -5.95 -18.52
C GLU A 97 -7.63 -5.88 -17.48
N ASP A 98 -7.28 -5.82 -16.18
CA ASP A 98 -8.26 -5.71 -15.10
C ASP A 98 -8.71 -4.26 -14.85
N LEU A 99 -8.03 -3.27 -15.44
CA LEU A 99 -8.27 -1.86 -15.18
C LEU A 99 -8.96 -1.14 -16.33
N ARG A 100 -9.80 -0.18 -15.95
CA ARG A 100 -10.66 0.60 -16.84
C ARG A 100 -10.66 2.06 -16.43
N GLU A 101 -11.05 2.91 -17.37
CA GLU A 101 -11.40 4.29 -17.05
C GLU A 101 -12.51 4.32 -15.99
N GLY A 102 -12.32 5.17 -14.98
CA GLY A 102 -13.22 5.29 -13.84
C GLY A 102 -12.82 4.44 -12.63
N ASP A 103 -11.89 3.49 -12.76
CA ASP A 103 -11.44 2.71 -11.61
C ASP A 103 -10.59 3.55 -10.65
N HIS A 104 -10.74 3.29 -9.36
CA HIS A 104 -9.88 3.89 -8.35
C HIS A 104 -8.50 3.22 -8.35
N ILE A 105 -7.48 4.02 -8.07
CA ILE A 105 -6.09 3.57 -7.98
C ILE A 105 -5.39 4.29 -6.82
N GLY A 106 -4.71 3.51 -5.99
CA GLY A 106 -3.86 3.97 -4.91
C GLY A 106 -2.42 3.83 -5.32
N LEU A 107 -1.60 4.83 -5.02
CA LEU A 107 -0.19 4.88 -5.41
C LEU A 107 0.65 5.30 -4.20
N VAL A 108 1.70 4.54 -3.92
CA VAL A 108 2.72 4.96 -2.97
C VAL A 108 4.10 4.94 -3.63
N GLY A 109 4.65 6.14 -3.79
CA GLY A 109 6.03 6.34 -4.19
C GLY A 109 6.91 6.30 -2.95
N ILE A 110 7.99 5.53 -3.00
CA ILE A 110 8.94 5.37 -1.90
C ILE A 110 10.37 5.35 -2.43
N GLU A 111 11.24 6.09 -1.76
CA GLU A 111 12.68 6.09 -1.97
C GLU A 111 13.32 5.60 -0.67
N PHE A 112 13.99 4.45 -0.73
CA PHE A 112 14.48 3.77 0.46
C PHE A 112 15.73 4.44 1.04
N ASP A 113 16.61 5.00 0.21
CA ASP A 113 17.84 5.68 0.59
C ASP A 113 17.58 6.98 1.37
N THR A 114 16.74 7.89 0.84
CA THR A 114 16.36 9.16 1.47
C THR A 114 15.20 9.01 2.46
N LYS A 115 14.64 7.80 2.56
CA LYS A 115 13.46 7.46 3.36
C LYS A 115 12.25 8.33 3.03
N ARG A 116 12.09 8.72 1.77
CA ARG A 116 10.99 9.58 1.35
C ARG A 116 9.80 8.74 0.89
N ARG A 117 8.60 9.11 1.33
CA ARG A 117 7.36 8.46 0.89
C ARG A 117 6.23 9.46 0.67
N ASN A 118 5.67 9.46 -0.53
CA ASN A 118 4.48 10.23 -0.86
C ASN A 118 3.39 9.30 -1.40
N ARG A 119 2.14 9.66 -1.12
CA ARG A 119 0.97 8.94 -1.56
C ARG A 119 0.10 9.76 -2.49
N ILE A 120 -0.52 9.07 -3.44
CA ILE A 120 -1.63 9.57 -4.24
C ILE A 120 -2.73 8.51 -4.23
N ASN A 121 -3.96 8.92 -3.96
CA ASN A 121 -5.14 8.15 -4.33
C ASN A 121 -5.85 8.92 -5.46
N GLY A 122 -6.31 8.20 -6.47
CA GLY A 122 -6.78 8.79 -7.71
C GLY A 122 -7.81 7.93 -8.43
N ILE A 123 -8.22 8.42 -9.59
CA ILE A 123 -9.10 7.72 -10.52
C ILE A 123 -8.45 7.68 -11.90
N ILE A 124 -8.56 6.54 -12.57
CA ILE A 124 -8.05 6.36 -13.93
C ILE A 124 -8.92 7.16 -14.88
N THR A 125 -8.31 8.07 -15.63
CA THR A 125 -9.01 8.92 -16.64
C THR A 125 -8.78 8.47 -18.07
N ASP A 126 -7.72 7.71 -18.31
CA ASP A 126 -7.38 7.12 -19.61
C ASP A 126 -6.41 5.96 -19.36
N ILE A 127 -6.61 4.84 -20.04
CA ILE A 127 -5.77 3.66 -19.93
C ILE A 127 -5.62 2.97 -21.28
N ASN A 128 -4.38 2.65 -21.63
CA ASN A 128 -4.06 1.87 -22.81
C ASN A 128 -2.81 1.01 -22.56
N GLN A 129 -2.38 0.26 -23.57
CA GLN A 129 -1.22 -0.63 -23.49
C GLN A 129 0.10 0.07 -23.14
N LYS A 130 0.17 1.40 -23.21
CA LYS A 130 1.40 2.16 -23.01
C LYS A 130 1.39 3.03 -21.77
N ASN A 131 0.22 3.57 -21.40
CA ASN A 131 0.12 4.58 -20.38
C ASN A 131 -1.15 4.43 -19.56
N ILE A 132 -1.06 4.88 -18.31
CA ILE A 132 -2.19 5.08 -17.40
C ILE A 132 -2.18 6.53 -16.98
N LYS A 133 -3.28 7.24 -17.22
CA LYS A 133 -3.51 8.59 -16.70
C LYS A 133 -4.38 8.52 -15.46
N VAL A 134 -3.93 9.20 -14.42
CA VAL A 134 -4.57 9.23 -13.11
C VAL A 134 -4.87 10.68 -12.75
N LYS A 135 -6.14 10.97 -12.48
CA LYS A 135 -6.54 12.21 -11.83
C LYS A 135 -6.39 12.05 -10.32
N VAL A 136 -5.69 12.99 -9.70
CA VAL A 136 -5.45 13.02 -8.26
C VAL A 136 -6.76 13.34 -7.53
N LEU A 137 -7.12 12.50 -6.57
CA LEU A 137 -8.20 12.76 -5.62
C LEU A 137 -7.63 13.20 -4.26
N GLN A 138 -6.56 12.55 -3.83
CA GLN A 138 -5.83 12.85 -2.59
C GLN A 138 -4.33 12.74 -2.83
N SER A 139 -3.54 13.70 -2.35
CA SER A 139 -2.08 13.62 -2.30
C SER A 139 -1.54 14.15 -0.98
N TYR A 140 -0.63 13.40 -0.38
CA TYR A 140 0.03 13.76 0.88
C TYR A 140 1.36 13.02 1.06
N GLY A 141 2.29 13.65 1.78
CA GLY A 141 3.50 13.01 2.25
C GLY A 141 3.23 12.18 3.51
N ASN A 142 3.96 11.10 3.69
CA ASN A 142 4.00 10.39 4.96
C ASN A 142 5.35 10.57 5.66
N CYS A 143 5.37 10.30 6.96
CA CYS A 143 6.58 10.32 7.77
C CYS A 143 7.57 9.22 7.32
N PRO A 144 8.90 9.47 7.34
CA PRO A 144 9.94 8.50 6.96
C PRO A 144 10.08 7.30 7.92
N LYS A 145 9.29 7.25 8.99
CA LYS A 145 9.38 6.21 10.03
C LYS A 145 9.28 4.80 9.44
N TYR A 146 10.13 3.92 9.96
CA TYR A 146 10.19 2.50 9.63
C TYR A 146 10.54 2.16 8.17
N ILE A 147 11.03 3.13 7.39
CA ILE A 147 11.65 2.85 6.09
C ILE A 147 13.10 2.46 6.35
N GLN A 148 13.46 1.23 5.97
CA GLN A 148 14.83 0.74 6.04
C GLN A 148 15.62 1.16 4.79
N PRO A 149 16.82 1.74 4.92
CA PRO A 149 17.66 2.05 3.77
C PRO A 149 17.98 0.80 2.96
N LYS A 150 17.94 0.94 1.64
CA LYS A 150 18.32 -0.11 0.69
C LYS A 150 19.03 0.53 -0.50
N GLU A 151 20.09 -0.10 -0.96
CA GLU A 151 20.72 0.18 -2.24
C GLU A 151 20.34 -0.90 -3.24
N PHE A 152 20.10 -0.53 -4.49
CA PHE A 152 19.52 -1.42 -5.49
C PHE A 152 20.41 -1.58 -6.72
N ALA A 153 20.48 -2.79 -7.27
CA ALA A 153 21.05 -3.10 -8.58
C ALA A 153 19.95 -3.60 -9.52
N PRO A 154 20.09 -3.40 -10.85
CA PRO A 154 19.20 -4.04 -11.82
C PRO A 154 19.17 -5.56 -11.66
N ASN A 155 17.97 -6.14 -11.61
CA ASN A 155 17.76 -7.57 -11.67
C ASN A 155 17.92 -8.05 -13.11
N ARG A 156 18.95 -8.85 -13.39
CA ARG A 156 19.23 -9.35 -14.75
C ARG A 156 18.21 -10.35 -15.26
N SER A 157 17.51 -11.03 -14.36
CA SER A 157 16.45 -11.99 -14.70
C SER A 157 15.06 -11.35 -14.71
N TYR A 158 14.97 -10.03 -14.51
CA TYR A 158 13.71 -9.31 -14.67
C TYR A 158 13.10 -9.61 -16.05
N SER A 159 11.77 -9.70 -16.12
CA SER A 159 10.98 -10.16 -17.27
C SER A 159 11.02 -11.66 -17.60
N GLU A 160 11.88 -12.46 -16.95
CA GLU A 160 11.78 -13.93 -16.95
C GLU A 160 10.82 -14.40 -15.85
N PHE A 161 9.60 -13.83 -15.82
CA PHE A 161 8.65 -14.06 -14.73
C PHE A 161 7.73 -15.23 -15.00
N THR A 162 7.42 -15.94 -13.92
CA THR A 162 6.37 -16.97 -13.89
C THR A 162 5.57 -16.80 -12.62
N THR A 163 4.26 -16.95 -12.73
CA THR A 163 3.37 -16.96 -11.56
C THR A 163 3.14 -18.39 -11.11
N VAL A 164 3.33 -18.62 -9.82
CA VAL A 164 3.02 -19.91 -9.17
C VAL A 164 1.98 -19.67 -8.09
N SER A 165 0.80 -20.25 -8.26
CA SER A 165 -0.22 -20.33 -7.21
C SER A 165 0.18 -21.39 -6.20
N LEU A 166 -0.01 -21.09 -4.92
CA LEU A 166 0.41 -21.94 -3.81
C LEU A 166 -0.79 -22.24 -2.92
N ASP A 167 -0.96 -23.50 -2.54
CA ASP A 167 -2.05 -23.91 -1.66
C ASP A 167 -1.81 -23.44 -0.21
N GLN A 168 -0.54 -23.34 0.21
CA GLN A 168 -0.14 -22.97 1.57
C GLN A 168 1.22 -22.25 1.61
N LEU A 169 1.47 -21.52 2.71
CA LEU A 169 2.78 -20.95 3.01
C LEU A 169 3.77 -22.05 3.42
N SER A 170 4.57 -22.50 2.44
CA SER A 170 5.73 -23.37 2.68
C SER A 170 6.77 -22.67 3.58
N GLN A 171 7.71 -23.45 4.12
CA GLN A 171 8.77 -22.92 5.00
C GLN A 171 9.55 -21.77 4.35
N LYS A 172 9.87 -21.87 3.05
CA LYS A 172 10.53 -20.81 2.27
C LYS A 172 9.77 -19.47 2.33
N TYR A 173 8.44 -19.50 2.16
CA TYR A 173 7.64 -18.27 2.15
C TYR A 173 7.44 -17.69 3.55
N ARG A 174 7.37 -18.56 4.56
CA ARG A 174 7.37 -18.13 5.97
C ARG A 174 8.66 -17.40 6.30
N GLU A 175 9.80 -17.87 5.81
CA GLU A 175 11.09 -17.19 5.97
C GLU A 175 11.12 -15.84 5.25
N ILE A 176 10.60 -15.73 4.03
CA ILE A 176 10.46 -14.43 3.32
C ILE A 176 9.63 -13.44 4.15
N ILE A 177 8.48 -13.88 4.67
CA ILE A 177 7.59 -13.02 5.46
C ILE A 177 8.25 -12.61 6.78
N SER A 178 8.81 -13.56 7.52
CA SER A 178 9.41 -13.28 8.84
C SER A 178 10.75 -12.56 8.75
N SER A 179 11.46 -12.63 7.63
CA SER A 179 12.68 -11.85 7.39
C SER A 179 12.41 -10.47 6.77
N ALA A 180 11.17 -10.20 6.35
CA ALA A 180 10.82 -8.92 5.75
C ALA A 180 10.91 -7.78 6.78
N ASP A 181 11.52 -6.68 6.35
CA ASP A 181 11.52 -5.40 7.07
C ASP A 181 10.47 -4.42 6.51
N THR A 182 9.86 -4.78 5.38
CA THR A 182 8.83 -4.03 4.67
C THR A 182 7.87 -4.97 3.97
N PHE A 183 6.58 -4.65 3.98
CA PHE A 183 5.59 -5.13 3.03
C PHE A 183 4.64 -4.00 2.61
N PHE A 184 3.89 -4.23 1.55
CA PHE A 184 2.86 -3.30 1.08
C PHE A 184 1.49 -3.94 1.23
N ILE A 185 0.49 -3.14 1.60
CA ILE A 185 -0.90 -3.58 1.72
C ILE A 185 -1.80 -2.70 0.88
N ALA A 186 -2.49 -3.30 -0.08
CA ALA A 186 -3.62 -2.70 -0.75
C ALA A 186 -4.91 -3.04 -0.02
N SER A 187 -5.75 -2.04 0.21
CA SER A 187 -7.05 -2.14 0.87
C SER A 187 -8.02 -1.16 0.23
N SER A 188 -9.32 -1.43 0.27
CA SER A 188 -10.32 -0.58 -0.39
C SER A 188 -11.55 -0.41 0.48
N PHE A 189 -12.16 0.76 0.39
CA PHE A 189 -13.51 1.02 0.87
C PHE A 189 -14.25 1.73 -0.26
N ASP A 190 -15.41 1.22 -0.66
CA ASP A 190 -16.28 1.89 -1.62
C ASP A 190 -17.74 1.58 -1.29
N ASP A 191 -18.51 2.64 -1.03
CA ASP A 191 -19.94 2.59 -0.71
C ASP A 191 -20.81 3.02 -1.90
N GLY A 192 -20.21 3.13 -3.10
CA GLY A 192 -20.87 3.51 -4.34
C GLY A 192 -21.10 5.02 -4.49
N GLN A 193 -20.74 5.83 -3.50
CA GLN A 193 -20.90 7.27 -3.58
C GLN A 193 -19.68 7.94 -4.29
N LYS A 194 -19.83 9.18 -4.80
CA LYS A 194 -18.78 9.90 -5.61
C LYS A 194 -18.02 11.06 -4.92
N PHE A 195 -17.34 10.77 -3.83
CA PHE A 195 -16.51 11.65 -3.00
C PHE A 195 -15.09 11.11 -3.12
N ARG A 196 -14.15 11.83 -2.55
CA ARG A 196 -12.71 11.61 -2.79
C ARG A 196 -12.03 10.81 -1.69
N ASN A 197 -12.76 10.49 -0.62
CA ASN A 197 -12.28 9.79 0.58
C ASN A 197 -12.55 8.28 0.53
N ARG A 198 -12.95 7.73 -0.62
CA ARG A 198 -13.16 6.30 -0.87
C ARG A 198 -12.38 5.86 -2.10
N GLY A 199 -12.37 4.55 -2.33
CA GLY A 199 -11.61 3.86 -3.35
C GLY A 199 -10.56 2.97 -2.73
N VAL A 200 -9.49 2.76 -3.48
CA VAL A 200 -8.38 1.88 -3.10
C VAL A 200 -7.18 2.68 -2.63
N ASP A 201 -6.49 2.15 -1.63
CA ASP A 201 -5.26 2.68 -1.05
C ASP A 201 -4.17 1.61 -1.10
N VAL A 202 -2.91 2.03 -1.19
CA VAL A 202 -1.75 1.16 -0.96
C VAL A 202 -0.81 1.78 0.07
N SER A 203 -0.45 0.96 1.05
CA SER A 203 0.30 1.39 2.22
C SER A 203 1.58 0.59 2.41
N HIS A 204 2.69 1.31 2.60
CA HIS A 204 3.92 0.74 3.10
C HIS A 204 3.79 0.47 4.61
N ARG A 205 4.10 -0.76 5.02
CA ARG A 205 4.28 -1.18 6.41
C ARG A 205 5.72 -1.64 6.57
N GLY A 206 6.44 -1.08 7.53
CA GLY A 206 7.81 -1.44 7.80
C GLY A 206 8.09 -1.50 9.28
N GLY A 207 9.18 -2.17 9.63
CA GLY A 207 9.58 -2.42 11.01
C GLY A 207 11.00 -2.97 11.09
N GLU A 208 11.38 -3.45 12.26
CA GLU A 208 12.57 -4.31 12.38
C GLU A 208 12.25 -5.68 11.76
N VAL A 209 13.29 -6.39 11.32
CA VAL A 209 13.13 -7.76 10.83
C VAL A 209 12.40 -8.61 11.88
N GLY A 210 11.36 -9.33 11.46
CA GLY A 210 10.49 -10.10 12.35
C GLY A 210 9.26 -9.34 12.86
N PHE A 211 9.00 -8.10 12.41
CA PHE A 211 7.78 -7.38 12.77
C PHE A 211 6.48 -8.02 12.22
N VAL A 212 6.62 -8.94 11.27
CA VAL A 212 5.55 -9.84 10.83
C VAL A 212 5.82 -11.24 11.37
N SER A 213 4.95 -11.70 12.26
CA SER A 213 5.01 -13.07 12.79
C SER A 213 3.92 -13.94 12.17
N ILE A 214 4.11 -15.25 12.17
CA ILE A 214 3.13 -16.21 11.67
C ILE A 214 2.76 -17.16 12.79
N ASN A 215 1.47 -17.24 13.14
CA ASN A 215 1.00 -18.12 14.20
C ASN A 215 0.85 -19.59 13.72
N ALA A 216 0.49 -20.49 14.64
CA ALA A 216 0.33 -21.92 14.35
C ALA A 216 -0.77 -22.21 13.31
N ALA A 217 -1.78 -21.33 13.19
CA ALA A 217 -2.84 -21.43 12.19
C ALA A 217 -2.42 -20.90 10.80
N GLY A 218 -1.20 -20.35 10.66
CA GLY A 218 -0.71 -19.77 9.42
C GLY A 218 -1.18 -18.33 9.16
N GLN A 219 -1.73 -17.66 10.18
CA GLN A 219 -2.13 -16.25 10.08
C GLN A 219 -0.93 -15.35 10.33
N LEU A 220 -0.86 -14.24 9.60
CA LEU A 220 0.18 -13.23 9.75
C LEU A 220 -0.28 -12.19 10.77
N LEU A 221 0.55 -11.91 11.77
CA LEU A 221 0.29 -10.94 12.82
C LEU A 221 1.25 -9.76 12.67
N VAL A 222 0.70 -8.55 12.66
CA VAL A 222 1.45 -7.29 12.51
C VAL A 222 0.94 -6.27 13.53
N ASP A 223 1.82 -5.75 14.36
CA ASP A 223 1.45 -4.67 15.28
C ASP A 223 1.26 -3.33 14.53
N ASP A 224 0.22 -2.59 14.89
CA ASP A 224 -0.02 -1.27 14.31
C ASP A 224 0.87 -0.22 14.98
N TYR A 225 2.06 -0.02 14.40
CA TYR A 225 2.99 0.98 14.88
C TYR A 225 2.48 2.41 14.68
N VAL A 226 2.87 3.30 15.60
CA VAL A 226 2.44 4.70 15.60
C VAL A 226 2.85 5.40 14.29
N GLY A 227 1.85 5.72 13.47
CA GLY A 227 1.98 6.43 12.19
C GLY A 227 1.56 7.91 12.26
N ASN A 228 0.98 8.41 11.16
CA ASN A 228 0.45 9.77 11.02
C ASN A 228 -0.95 9.96 11.63
N GLY A 229 -1.60 8.88 12.08
CA GLY A 229 -2.94 8.91 12.67
C GLY A 229 -4.08 8.99 11.66
N PHE A 230 -3.81 8.86 10.35
CA PHE A 230 -4.88 8.95 9.32
C PHE A 230 -5.73 7.68 9.27
N PHE A 231 -5.13 6.55 9.63
CA PHE A 231 -5.78 5.23 9.68
C PHE A 231 -6.35 4.73 8.35
N ASN A 232 -5.82 5.17 7.20
CA ASN A 232 -6.35 4.79 5.87
C ASN A 232 -6.51 3.26 5.69
N THR A 233 -5.48 2.47 6.02
CA THR A 233 -5.59 1.01 5.98
C THR A 233 -6.63 0.50 6.97
N LEU A 234 -6.59 0.92 8.24
CA LEU A 234 -7.47 0.37 9.27
C LEU A 234 -8.93 0.73 9.01
N GLY A 235 -9.20 1.94 8.52
CA GLY A 235 -10.53 2.38 8.12
C GLY A 235 -11.06 1.54 6.96
N ASN A 236 -10.25 1.29 5.93
CA ASN A 236 -10.63 0.38 4.85
C ASN A 236 -10.92 -1.03 5.37
N LEU A 237 -10.03 -1.59 6.19
CA LEU A 237 -10.18 -2.96 6.72
C LEU A 237 -11.36 -3.14 7.67
N LEU A 238 -11.77 -2.07 8.37
CA LEU A 238 -12.94 -2.09 9.23
C LEU A 238 -14.25 -2.26 8.42
N GLU A 239 -14.30 -1.64 7.24
CA GLU A 239 -15.48 -1.67 6.36
C GLU A 239 -15.44 -2.83 5.35
N ASN A 240 -14.24 -3.21 4.91
CA ASN A 240 -13.97 -4.28 3.95
C ASN A 240 -12.76 -5.10 4.43
N PRO A 241 -12.98 -6.26 5.06
CA PRO A 241 -11.91 -7.04 5.69
C PRO A 241 -11.09 -7.84 4.67
N ILE A 242 -11.05 -7.44 3.39
CA ILE A 242 -10.27 -8.09 2.35
C ILE A 242 -9.15 -7.16 1.89
N ALA A 243 -7.94 -7.71 1.82
CA ALA A 243 -6.75 -6.96 1.42
C ALA A 243 -5.81 -7.81 0.56
N SER A 244 -4.84 -7.15 -0.06
CA SER A 244 -3.72 -7.80 -0.73
C SER A 244 -2.41 -7.32 -0.13
N LEU A 245 -1.62 -8.26 0.37
CA LEU A 245 -0.27 -8.05 0.86
C LEU A 245 0.74 -8.33 -0.26
N LEU A 246 1.80 -7.53 -0.32
CA LEU A 246 2.91 -7.69 -1.25
C LEU A 246 4.22 -7.69 -0.46
N PHE A 247 4.90 -8.83 -0.46
CA PHE A 247 6.23 -9.01 0.11
C PHE A 247 7.25 -9.09 -1.03
N CYS A 248 8.32 -8.32 -0.91
CA CYS A 248 9.39 -8.27 -1.90
C CYS A 248 10.59 -9.05 -1.35
N ASP A 249 10.97 -10.13 -2.02
CA ASP A 249 12.27 -10.78 -1.78
C ASP A 249 13.32 -10.01 -2.58
N TRP A 250 13.86 -8.97 -1.95
CA TRP A 250 14.85 -8.08 -2.55
C TRP A 250 16.14 -8.80 -2.91
N GLN A 251 16.44 -9.98 -2.36
CA GLN A 251 17.68 -10.70 -2.66
C GLN A 251 17.57 -11.49 -3.96
N THR A 252 16.44 -12.17 -4.16
CA THR A 252 16.21 -13.03 -5.34
C THR A 252 15.41 -12.35 -6.43
N GLY A 253 14.84 -11.17 -6.16
CA GLY A 253 13.97 -10.45 -7.09
C GLY A 253 12.57 -11.06 -7.22
N HIS A 254 12.19 -11.97 -6.33
CA HIS A 254 10.85 -12.56 -6.31
C HIS A 254 9.85 -11.68 -5.56
N VAL A 255 8.57 -11.83 -5.88
CA VAL A 255 7.47 -11.16 -5.18
C VAL A 255 6.48 -12.20 -4.68
N LEU A 256 6.05 -12.06 -3.44
CA LEU A 256 4.99 -12.88 -2.85
C LEU A 256 3.76 -11.99 -2.63
N LYS A 257 2.69 -12.30 -3.35
CA LYS A 257 1.38 -11.64 -3.22
C LYS A 257 0.43 -12.55 -2.45
N ILE A 258 -0.24 -11.99 -1.46
CA ILE A 258 -1.16 -12.74 -0.61
C ILE A 258 -2.47 -11.98 -0.55
N ALA A 259 -3.54 -12.55 -1.12
CA ALA A 259 -4.89 -12.11 -0.80
C ALA A 259 -5.24 -12.63 0.59
N VAL A 260 -5.78 -11.77 1.45
CA VAL A 260 -6.04 -12.08 2.85
C VAL A 260 -7.42 -11.59 3.28
N SER A 261 -8.04 -12.28 4.22
CA SER A 261 -9.01 -11.64 5.11
C SER A 261 -8.29 -11.05 6.32
N SER A 262 -8.80 -9.98 6.88
CA SER A 262 -8.19 -9.25 7.99
C SER A 262 -9.12 -9.13 9.19
N GLU A 263 -8.52 -9.14 10.37
CA GLU A 263 -9.15 -8.79 11.64
C GLU A 263 -8.29 -7.75 12.36
N ILE A 264 -8.93 -6.73 12.93
CA ILE A 264 -8.26 -5.75 13.79
C ILE A 264 -8.42 -6.22 15.24
N LEU A 265 -7.31 -6.63 15.85
CA LEU A 265 -7.24 -7.05 17.25
C LEU A 265 -6.99 -5.82 18.12
N TRP A 266 -7.96 -5.45 18.95
CA TRP A 266 -7.86 -4.29 19.84
C TRP A 266 -7.33 -4.72 21.21
N HIS A 267 -6.25 -4.08 21.67
CA HIS A 267 -5.65 -4.33 22.97
C HIS A 267 -6.09 -3.24 23.94
N ASP A 268 -7.33 -3.36 24.42
CA ASP A 268 -7.84 -2.47 25.47
C ASP A 268 -7.02 -2.73 26.76
N GLU A 269 -6.74 -1.69 27.56
CA GLU A 269 -5.76 -1.73 28.67
C GLU A 269 -6.07 -2.72 29.82
N GLN A 270 -7.08 -3.60 29.69
CA GLN A 270 -7.57 -4.46 30.77
C GLN A 270 -7.38 -5.97 30.62
N GLN A 271 -6.77 -6.50 29.55
CA GLN A 271 -6.50 -7.93 29.49
C GLN A 271 -5.16 -8.27 28.83
N ASP A 272 -4.38 -9.07 29.56
CA ASP A 272 -3.24 -9.86 29.14
C ASP A 272 -1.86 -9.18 29.07
N SER A 273 -1.30 -9.08 30.27
CA SER A 273 0.11 -9.26 30.58
C SER A 273 0.64 -10.63 30.13
N VAL A 274 0.89 -10.82 28.84
CA VAL A 274 1.84 -11.86 28.36
C VAL A 274 2.60 -11.32 27.15
N VAL A 275 3.81 -10.82 27.44
CA VAL A 275 4.93 -10.61 26.50
C VAL A 275 4.63 -9.71 25.28
N LEU A 276 4.75 -8.39 25.45
CA LEU A 276 5.20 -7.51 24.36
C LEU A 276 6.21 -6.50 24.90
N ALA A 277 7.44 -6.62 24.39
CA ALA A 277 8.53 -5.69 24.65
C ALA A 277 8.30 -4.36 23.89
N ALA A 278 8.69 -3.25 24.53
CA ALA A 278 8.84 -1.90 23.99
C ALA A 278 7.58 -1.22 23.38
N GLY A 279 6.84 -0.50 24.25
CA GLY A 279 5.72 0.37 23.89
C GLY A 279 4.39 -0.37 23.87
N LYS A 280 3.38 0.12 24.60
CA LYS A 280 2.05 -0.52 24.60
C LYS A 280 1.45 -0.45 23.20
N VAL A 281 1.52 -1.55 22.46
CA VAL A 281 0.83 -1.73 21.18
C VAL A 281 -0.66 -1.69 21.47
N LYS A 282 -1.38 -0.73 20.88
CA LYS A 282 -2.82 -0.54 21.13
C LYS A 282 -3.71 -1.48 20.31
N ARG A 283 -3.18 -1.99 19.19
CA ARG A 283 -3.89 -2.87 18.26
C ARG A 283 -2.91 -3.61 17.35
N SER A 284 -3.33 -4.76 16.86
CA SER A 284 -2.60 -5.54 15.86
C SER A 284 -3.54 -5.92 14.72
N LEU A 285 -2.97 -6.22 13.56
CA LEU A 285 -3.66 -6.76 12.39
C LEU A 285 -3.37 -8.26 12.31
N CYS A 286 -4.43 -9.05 12.21
CA CYS A 286 -4.36 -10.47 11.95
C CYS A 286 -4.84 -10.73 10.52
N PHE A 287 -4.01 -11.35 9.69
CA PHE A 287 -4.33 -11.65 8.30
C PHE A 287 -4.38 -13.17 8.09
N THR A 288 -5.52 -13.65 7.58
CA THR A 288 -5.69 -15.05 7.19
C THR A 288 -5.51 -15.18 5.67
N PRO A 289 -4.50 -15.91 5.19
CA PRO A 289 -4.29 -16.12 3.75
C PRO A 289 -5.50 -16.78 3.07
N ILE A 290 -5.94 -16.19 1.95
CA ILE A 290 -6.99 -16.71 1.07
C ILE A 290 -6.36 -17.30 -0.21
N LYS A 291 -5.44 -16.56 -0.82
CA LYS A 291 -4.74 -16.96 -2.05
C LYS A 291 -3.31 -16.46 -1.97
N ILE A 292 -2.37 -17.30 -2.38
CA ILE A 292 -0.94 -17.01 -2.33
C ILE A 292 -0.35 -17.22 -3.73
N GLU A 293 0.35 -16.22 -4.22
CA GLU A 293 0.99 -16.24 -5.54
C GLU A 293 2.44 -15.75 -5.43
N GLN A 294 3.38 -16.55 -5.95
CA GLN A 294 4.77 -16.12 -6.14
C GLN A 294 4.97 -15.69 -7.58
N PHE A 295 5.51 -14.50 -7.78
CA PHE A 295 6.04 -14.02 -9.05
C PHE A 295 7.56 -14.17 -9.02
N ASN A 296 8.08 -15.10 -9.81
CA ASN A 296 9.52 -15.25 -10.00
C ASN A 296 10.05 -14.05 -10.76
N ASN A 297 11.20 -13.52 -10.34
CA ASN A 297 11.86 -12.39 -10.99
C ASN A 297 10.93 -11.18 -11.25
N GLY A 298 9.93 -10.98 -10.37
CA GLY A 298 8.93 -9.92 -10.51
C GLY A 298 9.45 -8.52 -10.18
N LEU A 299 10.62 -8.40 -9.53
CA LEU A 299 11.25 -7.13 -9.22
C LEU A 299 12.29 -6.75 -10.28
N ALA A 300 12.23 -5.51 -10.77
CA ALA A 300 13.25 -4.99 -11.69
C ALA A 300 14.60 -4.70 -11.02
N TYR A 301 14.60 -4.63 -9.68
CA TYR A 301 15.78 -4.37 -8.90
C TYR A 301 15.90 -5.36 -7.73
N ILE A 302 17.15 -5.69 -7.39
CA ILE A 302 17.52 -6.47 -6.21
C ILE A 302 18.41 -5.64 -5.30
N GLN A 303 18.39 -5.93 -4.00
CA GLN A 303 19.22 -5.23 -3.03
C GLN A 303 20.70 -5.57 -3.24
N GLN A 304 21.55 -4.54 -3.30
CA GLN A 304 23.01 -4.70 -3.27
C GLN A 304 23.45 -5.07 -1.84
N PHE A 305 24.37 -6.01 -1.74
CA PHE A 305 25.05 -6.39 -0.50
C PHE A 305 26.34 -5.59 -0.32
#